data_AF-A0A943QMK4-F1
#
_entry.id   AF-A0A943QMK4-F1
#
_cell.length_a   1.000
_cell.length_b   1.000
_cell.length_c   1.000
_cell.angle_alpha   90.00
_cell.angle_beta   90.00
_cell.angle_gamma   90.00
#
_symmetry.space_group_name_H-M   'P 1'
#
loop_
_entity.id
_entity.type
_entity.pdbx_description
1 polymer ?
#
loop_
_entity_poly.entity_id
_entity_poly.type
_entity_poly.pdbx_seq_one_letter_code
_entity_poly.pdbx_strand_id
1 'polypeptide(L)'
;MLIKKYLVKNMNEAMTRIRYELGKDAIIISKRKVRESGIKGYFKPKLIEVTAALENSKLDKKQSKKASEVENFKESLNSIKSIFDKEEVKAHEDRRVKIEEPSISVKEDTINDDALKYEVKEIKKLLDKVIKNTNKEKESLVAVDFLRSMDIEETLLGDINLEKYDDIEIFKEEFKEVLKKDIEVSNKDLRGKVVLIGPTGVGKTTTIAKLAGRLALIEKKKVGLITIDTYRIGAVEQLKTYAEIMNIPFKVVITLKEMEEAI
;
A
#
# COMPACT_ATOMS: atom_id res chain seq x y z
N MET A 1 6.87 8.31 -20.47
CA MET A 1 5.62 9.04 -20.21
C MET A 1 5.57 10.25 -21.13
N LEU A 2 4.59 10.31 -22.04
CA LEU A 2 4.41 11.44 -22.96
C LEU A 2 3.37 12.37 -22.36
N ILE A 3 3.70 13.65 -22.12
CA ILE A 3 2.79 14.64 -21.52
C ILE A 3 2.55 15.78 -22.51
N LYS A 4 1.29 16.16 -22.73
CA LYS A 4 0.90 17.31 -23.56
C LYS A 4 -0.20 18.14 -22.93
N LYS A 5 -0.20 19.44 -23.24
CA LYS A 5 -1.21 20.41 -22.81
C LYS A 5 -2.06 20.85 -23.98
N TYR A 6 -3.37 20.92 -23.77
CA TYR A 6 -4.37 21.27 -24.76
C TYR A 6 -5.20 22.44 -24.26
N LEU A 7 -5.39 23.46 -25.11
CA LEU A 7 -6.21 24.61 -24.81
C LEU A 7 -7.45 24.55 -25.72
N VAL A 8 -8.61 24.30 -25.13
CA VAL A 8 -9.84 23.93 -25.84
C VAL A 8 -11.06 24.68 -25.32
N LYS A 9 -12.13 24.71 -26.12
CA LYS A 9 -13.39 25.37 -25.73
C LYS A 9 -14.22 24.50 -24.78
N ASN A 10 -14.15 23.18 -24.93
CA ASN A 10 -14.90 22.24 -24.11
C ASN A 10 -14.15 20.90 -23.95
N MET A 11 -14.64 20.06 -23.03
CA MET A 11 -13.99 18.77 -22.75
C MET A 11 -14.07 17.79 -23.92
N ASN A 12 -15.13 17.85 -24.74
CA ASN A 12 -15.27 16.95 -25.89
C ASN A 12 -14.18 17.21 -26.92
N GLU A 13 -13.88 18.48 -27.20
CA GLU A 13 -12.77 18.90 -28.05
C GLU A 13 -11.42 18.44 -27.48
N ALA A 14 -11.20 18.56 -26.16
CA ALA A 14 -10.02 18.00 -25.50
C ALA A 14 -9.93 16.48 -25.72
N MET A 15 -10.98 15.73 -25.44
CA MET A 15 -10.98 14.27 -25.57
C MET A 15 -10.71 13.82 -27.01
N THR A 16 -11.27 14.52 -28.01
CA THR A 16 -11.01 14.22 -29.43
C THR A 16 -9.55 14.43 -29.78
N ARG A 17 -8.96 15.58 -29.40
CA ARG A 17 -7.54 15.87 -29.69
C ARG A 17 -6.59 14.95 -28.92
N ILE A 18 -6.88 14.68 -27.65
CA ILE A 18 -6.10 13.77 -26.81
C ILE A 18 -6.11 12.36 -27.41
N ARG A 19 -7.27 11.83 -27.81
CA ARG A 19 -7.34 10.50 -28.43
C ARG A 19 -6.66 10.43 -29.80
N TYR A 20 -6.75 11.49 -30.58
CA TYR A 20 -6.10 11.57 -31.89
C TYR A 20 -4.57 11.58 -31.76
N GLU A 21 -4.03 12.34 -30.79
CA GLU A 21 -2.57 12.52 -30.65
C GLU A 21 -1.87 11.54 -29.69
N LEU A 22 -2.51 11.19 -28.58
CA LEU A 22 -1.93 10.36 -27.51
C LEU A 22 -2.54 8.95 -27.48
N GLY A 23 -3.55 8.65 -28.30
CA GLY A 23 -4.20 7.34 -28.32
C GLY A 23 -5.33 7.20 -27.29
N LYS A 24 -6.04 6.07 -27.35
CA LYS A 24 -7.23 5.82 -26.51
C LYS A 24 -6.90 5.68 -25.02
N ASP A 25 -5.66 5.34 -24.69
CA ASP A 25 -5.20 5.02 -23.33
C ASP A 25 -4.61 6.24 -22.60
N ALA A 26 -4.77 7.44 -23.14
CA ALA A 26 -4.26 8.67 -22.53
C ALA A 26 -5.10 9.07 -21.30
N ILE A 27 -4.43 9.37 -20.19
CA ILE A 27 -5.01 9.78 -18.91
C ILE A 27 -4.93 11.30 -18.77
N ILE A 28 -6.01 11.94 -18.30
CA ILE A 28 -6.00 13.37 -17.98
C ILE A 28 -5.35 13.57 -16.60
N ILE A 29 -4.23 14.30 -16.57
CA ILE A 29 -3.53 14.65 -15.33
C ILE A 29 -4.22 15.83 -14.64
N SER A 30 -4.55 16.88 -15.39
CA SER A 30 -5.09 18.10 -14.80
C SER A 30 -6.00 18.87 -15.74
N LYS A 31 -6.94 19.62 -15.15
CA LYS A 31 -7.88 20.50 -15.85
C LYS A 31 -8.00 21.82 -15.11
N ARG A 32 -7.80 22.94 -15.80
CA ARG A 32 -8.04 24.28 -15.25
C ARG A 32 -8.73 25.19 -16.27
N LYS A 33 -9.57 26.11 -15.79
CA LYS A 33 -10.18 27.16 -16.62
C LYS A 33 -9.18 28.31 -16.75
N VAL A 34 -8.89 28.71 -17.98
CA VAL A 34 -7.96 29.81 -18.29
C VAL A 34 -8.66 30.89 -19.10
N ARG A 35 -8.25 32.15 -18.88
CA ARG A 35 -8.60 33.27 -19.73
C ARG A 35 -7.41 33.56 -20.64
N GLU A 36 -7.68 33.91 -21.89
CA GLU A 36 -6.65 34.32 -22.83
C GLU A 36 -6.01 35.64 -22.33
N SER A 37 -4.69 35.67 -22.16
CA SER A 37 -3.97 36.83 -21.64
C SER A 37 -4.01 38.01 -22.63
N GLY A 38 -4.38 39.20 -22.15
CA GLY A 38 -4.38 40.45 -22.93
C GLY A 38 -5.57 41.36 -22.62
N ILE A 39 -5.48 42.65 -22.99
CA ILE A 39 -6.50 43.68 -22.73
C ILE A 39 -7.84 43.35 -23.42
N LYS A 40 -7.79 42.61 -24.55
CA LYS A 40 -8.97 42.09 -25.27
C LYS A 40 -9.57 40.81 -24.65
N GLY A 41 -8.96 40.24 -23.60
CA GLY A 41 -9.37 38.97 -22.98
C GLY A 41 -10.63 39.06 -22.11
N TYR A 42 -11.16 40.26 -21.85
CA TYR A 42 -12.33 40.46 -20.99
C TYR A 42 -13.67 40.10 -21.66
N PHE A 43 -13.73 40.06 -23.00
CA PHE A 43 -14.94 39.76 -23.77
C PHE A 43 -14.93 38.38 -24.44
N LYS A 44 -13.86 37.59 -24.25
CA LYS A 44 -13.72 36.27 -24.87
C LYS A 44 -14.17 35.14 -23.93
N PRO A 45 -14.77 34.06 -24.45
CA PRO A 45 -15.24 32.94 -23.64
C PRO A 45 -14.09 32.23 -22.92
N LYS A 46 -14.36 31.70 -21.72
CA LYS A 46 -13.39 30.97 -20.89
C LYS A 46 -12.93 29.70 -21.62
N LEU A 47 -11.62 29.50 -21.74
CA LEU A 47 -11.02 28.29 -22.32
C LEU A 47 -10.64 27.31 -21.22
N ILE A 48 -10.48 26.04 -21.58
CA ILE A 48 -10.07 24.96 -20.68
C ILE A 48 -8.67 24.51 -21.10
N GLU A 49 -7.74 24.56 -20.16
CA GLU A 49 -6.44 23.90 -20.30
C GLU A 49 -6.55 22.49 -19.71
N VAL A 50 -6.26 21.48 -20.54
CA VAL A 50 -6.27 20.06 -20.18
C VAL A 50 -4.87 19.50 -20.39
N THR A 51 -4.27 18.94 -19.34
CA THR A 51 -3.00 18.21 -19.44
C THR A 51 -3.30 16.72 -19.49
N ALA A 52 -2.79 16.03 -20.51
CA ALA A 52 -2.96 14.59 -20.68
C ALA A 52 -1.61 13.90 -20.83
N ALA A 53 -1.54 12.64 -20.38
CA ALA A 53 -0.36 11.82 -20.53
C ALA A 53 -0.69 10.39 -21.00
N LEU A 54 0.19 9.85 -21.83
CA LEU A 54 0.22 8.43 -22.16
C LEU A 54 1.33 7.75 -21.36
N GLU A 55 0.93 6.81 -20.53
CA GLU A 55 1.81 5.87 -19.84
C GLU A 55 2.07 4.69 -20.78
N ASN A 56 3.33 4.25 -20.91
CA ASN A 56 3.68 3.17 -21.83
C ASN A 56 3.12 1.85 -21.27
N SER A 57 1.89 1.52 -21.67
CA SER A 57 1.14 0.30 -21.34
C SER A 57 1.69 -0.94 -22.08
N LYS A 58 3.00 -1.19 -21.99
CA LYS A 58 3.56 -2.53 -22.25
C LYS A 58 3.36 -3.49 -21.06
N LEU A 59 2.82 -3.00 -19.94
CA LEU A 59 2.58 -3.79 -18.73
C LEU A 59 1.16 -4.38 -18.67
N ASP A 60 0.13 -3.74 -19.24
CA ASP A 60 -1.27 -4.18 -19.06
C ASP A 60 -1.75 -5.22 -20.07
N LYS A 61 -1.12 -5.34 -21.25
CA LYS A 61 -1.47 -6.39 -22.23
C LYS A 61 -1.10 -7.81 -21.76
N LYS A 62 -0.27 -7.96 -20.73
CA LYS A 62 0.03 -9.26 -20.11
C LYS A 62 -1.04 -9.72 -19.12
N GLN A 63 -1.77 -8.80 -18.47
CA GLN A 63 -2.81 -9.17 -17.50
C GLN A 63 -4.07 -9.71 -18.16
N SER A 64 -4.49 -9.14 -19.30
CA SER A 64 -5.69 -9.61 -20.01
C SER A 64 -5.53 -11.04 -20.60
N LYS A 65 -4.32 -11.45 -21.00
CA LYS A 65 -4.06 -12.83 -21.47
C LYS A 65 -3.90 -13.84 -20.32
N LYS A 66 -3.26 -13.45 -19.22
CA LYS A 66 -3.11 -14.31 -18.03
C LYS A 66 -4.48 -14.64 -17.41
N ALA A 67 -5.42 -13.69 -17.35
CA ALA A 67 -6.76 -13.93 -16.81
C ALA A 67 -7.52 -15.01 -17.62
N SER A 68 -7.48 -14.93 -18.96
CA SER A 68 -8.16 -15.91 -19.83
C SER A 68 -7.54 -17.32 -19.77
N GLU A 69 -6.21 -17.43 -19.60
CA GLU A 69 -5.55 -18.74 -19.49
C GLU A 69 -5.85 -19.43 -18.15
N VAL A 70 -5.92 -18.67 -17.06
CA VAL A 70 -6.26 -19.20 -15.72
C VAL A 70 -7.72 -19.65 -15.66
N GLU A 71 -8.62 -18.95 -16.35
CA GLU A 71 -10.04 -19.30 -16.43
C GLU A 71 -10.26 -20.58 -17.25
N ASN A 72 -9.61 -20.70 -18.42
CA ASN A 72 -9.63 -21.92 -19.24
C ASN A 72 -9.02 -23.13 -18.53
N PHE A 73 -7.99 -22.91 -17.70
CA PHE A 73 -7.38 -23.97 -16.90
C PHE A 73 -8.30 -24.43 -15.75
N LYS A 74 -9.01 -23.50 -15.08
CA LYS A 74 -10.02 -23.83 -14.07
C LYS A 74 -11.19 -24.62 -14.65
N GLU A 75 -11.64 -24.28 -15.85
CA GLU A 75 -12.68 -25.04 -16.56
C GLU A 75 -12.22 -26.47 -16.89
N SER A 76 -10.96 -26.64 -17.29
CA SER A 76 -10.36 -27.95 -17.57
C SER A 76 -10.22 -28.81 -16.32
N LEU A 77 -9.96 -28.22 -15.15
CA LEU A 77 -9.92 -28.95 -13.88
C LEU A 77 -11.31 -29.34 -13.39
N ASN A 78 -12.31 -28.49 -13.61
CA ASN A 78 -13.69 -28.78 -13.24
C ASN A 78 -14.30 -29.90 -14.10
N SER A 79 -13.95 -29.97 -15.39
CA SER A 79 -14.38 -31.07 -16.25
C SER A 79 -13.77 -32.40 -15.83
N ILE A 80 -12.48 -32.42 -15.45
CA ILE A 80 -11.83 -33.61 -14.88
C ILE A 80 -12.51 -34.03 -13.58
N LYS A 81 -12.81 -33.09 -12.68
CA LYS A 81 -13.51 -33.36 -11.41
C LYS A 81 -14.89 -34.02 -11.62
N SER A 82 -15.62 -33.56 -12.64
CA SER A 82 -16.94 -34.12 -12.99
C SER A 82 -16.91 -35.54 -13.57
N ILE A 83 -15.76 -36.02 -14.03
CA ILE A 83 -15.57 -37.39 -14.51
C ILE A 83 -15.37 -38.33 -13.30
N PHE A 84 -14.60 -37.90 -12.31
CA PHE A 84 -14.41 -38.65 -11.07
C PHE A 84 -15.70 -38.80 -10.25
N ASP A 85 -16.53 -37.75 -10.18
CA ASP A 85 -17.80 -37.79 -9.46
C ASP A 85 -18.86 -38.70 -10.14
N LYS A 86 -18.69 -39.06 -11.42
CA LYS A 86 -19.64 -39.92 -12.17
C LYS A 86 -19.35 -41.41 -12.04
N GLU A 87 -18.15 -41.81 -11.61
CA GLU A 87 -17.80 -43.23 -11.41
C GLU A 87 -18.25 -43.75 -10.04
N GLU A 88 -18.36 -42.91 -9.01
CA GLU A 88 -18.83 -43.35 -7.68
C GLU A 88 -20.35 -43.61 -7.60
N VAL A 89 -21.16 -43.00 -8.46
CA VAL A 89 -22.64 -43.07 -8.34
C VAL A 89 -23.27 -44.27 -9.08
N LYS A 90 -22.54 -44.98 -9.95
CA LYS A 90 -23.08 -46.16 -10.67
C LYS A 90 -22.93 -47.51 -9.95
N ALA A 91 -22.32 -47.54 -8.76
CA ALA A 91 -22.05 -48.80 -8.04
C ALA A 91 -23.12 -49.19 -6.99
N HIS A 92 -24.21 -48.43 -6.82
CA HIS A 92 -25.11 -48.63 -5.67
C HIS A 92 -26.62 -48.83 -5.94
N GLU A 93 -27.06 -49.06 -7.17
CA GLU A 93 -28.44 -49.50 -7.45
C GLU A 93 -28.47 -50.79 -8.27
N ASP A 94 -28.39 -51.92 -7.56
CA ASP A 94 -29.27 -53.09 -7.79
C ASP A 94 -28.79 -54.30 -6.97
N ARG A 95 -29.39 -54.48 -5.78
CA ARG A 95 -29.48 -55.81 -5.13
C ARG A 95 -30.83 -55.97 -4.46
N ARG A 96 -31.73 -56.72 -5.11
CA ARG A 96 -32.75 -57.51 -4.43
C ARG A 96 -32.81 -58.93 -5.04
N VAL A 97 -32.53 -59.89 -4.15
CA VAL A 97 -33.11 -61.25 -4.08
C VAL A 97 -32.34 -62.43 -4.73
N LYS A 98 -31.66 -63.16 -3.83
CA LYS A 98 -31.67 -64.63 -3.56
C LYS A 98 -30.91 -65.65 -4.44
N ILE A 99 -30.14 -66.47 -3.69
CA ILE A 99 -30.02 -67.95 -3.71
C ILE A 99 -28.78 -68.59 -4.38
N GLU A 100 -28.08 -69.34 -3.52
CA GLU A 100 -27.24 -70.56 -3.67
C GLU A 100 -25.95 -70.55 -4.51
N GLU A 101 -24.84 -70.92 -3.85
CA GLU A 101 -23.55 -71.31 -4.44
C GLU A 101 -23.70 -72.63 -5.21
N PRO A 102 -23.02 -72.86 -6.37
CA PRO A 102 -21.60 -73.24 -6.33
C PRO A 102 -20.71 -72.87 -7.55
N SER A 103 -19.40 -72.80 -7.27
CA SER A 103 -18.22 -73.05 -8.14
C SER A 103 -18.09 -72.33 -9.49
N ILE A 104 -17.00 -71.57 -9.67
CA ILE A 104 -15.90 -71.80 -10.63
C ILE A 104 -14.93 -70.59 -10.58
N SER A 105 -13.64 -70.91 -10.60
CA SER A 105 -12.46 -70.06 -10.50
C SER A 105 -12.32 -68.97 -11.58
N VAL A 106 -12.06 -67.73 -11.17
CA VAL A 106 -11.23 -66.77 -11.93
C VAL A 106 -10.40 -65.96 -10.92
N LYS A 107 -9.07 -65.99 -11.06
CA LYS A 107 -8.13 -65.10 -10.38
C LYS A 107 -8.13 -63.76 -11.13
N GLU A 108 -8.23 -62.64 -10.42
CA GLU A 108 -7.81 -61.33 -10.94
C GLU A 108 -7.44 -60.40 -9.78
N ASP A 109 -6.35 -59.67 -10.01
CA ASP A 109 -5.38 -59.23 -9.02
C ASP A 109 -5.83 -58.00 -8.19
N THR A 110 -5.50 -58.03 -6.91
CA THR A 110 -5.66 -56.90 -5.98
C THR A 110 -4.73 -55.75 -6.37
N ILE A 111 -5.26 -54.69 -6.97
CA ILE A 111 -4.54 -53.43 -7.19
C ILE A 111 -4.31 -52.77 -5.82
N ASN A 112 -3.03 -52.55 -5.47
CA ASN A 112 -2.59 -52.07 -4.17
C ASN A 112 -2.85 -50.56 -4.03
N ASP A 113 -4.01 -50.22 -3.45
CA ASP A 113 -4.57 -48.87 -3.29
C ASP A 113 -3.63 -47.90 -2.51
N ASP A 114 -2.69 -48.44 -1.72
CA ASP A 114 -1.71 -47.66 -0.96
C ASP A 114 -0.55 -47.14 -1.81
N ALA A 115 -0.18 -47.87 -2.88
CA ALA A 115 0.86 -47.42 -3.81
C ALA A 115 0.36 -46.22 -4.64
N LEU A 116 -0.89 -46.24 -5.08
CA LEU A 116 -1.52 -45.13 -5.80
C LEU A 116 -1.61 -43.86 -4.92
N LYS A 117 -1.95 -44.01 -3.64
CA LYS A 117 -2.01 -42.87 -2.71
C LYS A 117 -0.63 -42.25 -2.49
N TYR A 118 0.43 -43.04 -2.49
CA TYR A 118 1.80 -42.54 -2.37
C TYR A 118 2.21 -41.75 -3.61
N GLU A 119 1.95 -42.29 -4.81
CA GLU A 119 2.26 -41.61 -6.08
C GLU A 119 1.48 -40.29 -6.23
N VAL A 120 0.19 -40.27 -5.89
CA VAL A 120 -0.62 -39.04 -5.92
C VAL A 120 -0.09 -38.00 -4.93
N LYS A 121 0.38 -38.42 -3.75
CA LYS A 121 0.99 -37.51 -2.76
C LYS A 121 2.33 -36.96 -3.23
N GLU A 122 3.10 -37.73 -3.98
CA GLU A 122 4.36 -37.31 -4.57
C GLU A 122 4.15 -36.33 -5.74
N ILE A 123 3.16 -36.60 -6.60
CA ILE A 123 2.73 -35.70 -7.67
C ILE A 123 2.25 -34.37 -7.08
N LYS A 124 1.49 -34.40 -5.97
CA LYS A 124 1.06 -33.18 -5.27
C LYS A 124 2.23 -32.35 -4.76
N LYS A 125 3.25 -33.00 -4.15
CA LYS A 125 4.47 -32.32 -3.70
C LYS A 125 5.25 -31.70 -4.86
N LEU A 126 5.34 -32.38 -6.00
CA LEU A 126 6.03 -31.85 -7.18
C LEU A 126 5.26 -30.67 -7.79
N LEU A 127 3.93 -30.74 -7.86
CA LEU A 127 3.07 -29.65 -8.29
C LEU A 127 3.21 -28.42 -7.38
N ASP A 128 3.19 -28.61 -6.06
CA ASP A 128 3.41 -27.51 -5.10
C ASP A 128 4.78 -26.84 -5.30
N LYS A 129 5.82 -27.63 -5.60
CA LYS A 129 7.16 -27.12 -5.91
C LYS A 129 7.21 -26.35 -7.24
N VAL A 130 6.53 -26.84 -8.26
CA VAL A 130 6.47 -26.20 -9.58
C VAL A 130 5.70 -24.88 -9.49
N ILE A 131 4.54 -24.86 -8.81
CA ILE A 131 3.74 -23.65 -8.58
C ILE A 131 4.55 -22.59 -7.81
N LYS A 132 5.28 -23.00 -6.76
CA LYS A 132 6.18 -22.10 -6.04
C LYS A 132 7.33 -21.56 -6.89
N ASN A 133 7.83 -22.34 -7.85
CA ASN A 133 8.93 -21.92 -8.74
C ASN A 133 8.46 -21.10 -9.95
N THR A 134 7.24 -21.30 -10.46
CA THR A 134 6.71 -20.58 -11.63
C THR A 134 6.14 -19.21 -11.26
N ASN A 135 5.77 -18.98 -9.99
CA ASN A 135 5.37 -17.67 -9.47
C ASN A 135 6.54 -16.83 -8.90
N LYS A 136 7.78 -17.05 -9.35
CA LYS A 136 8.91 -16.13 -9.08
C LYS A 136 8.86 -14.83 -9.92
N GLU A 137 7.69 -14.30 -10.22
CA GLU A 137 7.55 -12.85 -10.44
C GLU A 137 7.58 -12.22 -9.06
N LYS A 138 8.78 -11.92 -8.52
CA LYS A 138 9.03 -11.25 -7.21
C LYS A 138 7.74 -11.01 -6.44
N GLU A 139 7.25 -12.02 -5.74
CA GLU A 139 6.18 -11.82 -4.76
C GLU A 139 6.75 -10.77 -3.81
N SER A 140 6.19 -9.57 -3.88
CA SER A 140 6.68 -8.50 -3.04
C SER A 140 6.37 -8.94 -1.61
N LEU A 141 7.43 -9.10 -0.81
CA LEU A 141 7.28 -9.56 0.56
C LEU A 141 6.37 -8.56 1.28
N VAL A 142 5.35 -9.06 1.97
CA VAL A 142 4.36 -8.23 2.66
C VAL A 142 5.02 -7.23 3.61
N ALA A 143 6.09 -7.66 4.29
CA ALA A 143 6.92 -6.80 5.13
C ALA A 143 7.65 -5.69 4.34
N VAL A 144 8.21 -6.01 3.17
CA VAL A 144 8.90 -5.04 2.30
C VAL A 144 7.92 -3.99 1.78
N ASP A 145 6.73 -4.41 1.35
CA ASP A 145 5.69 -3.49 0.89
C ASP A 145 5.23 -2.55 2.01
N PHE A 146 5.08 -3.08 3.23
CA PHE A 146 4.76 -2.27 4.39
C PHE A 146 5.84 -1.21 4.66
N LEU A 147 7.11 -1.59 4.68
CA LEU A 147 8.21 -0.67 4.93
C LEU A 147 8.28 0.44 3.88
N ARG A 148 8.12 0.08 2.60
CA ARG A 148 8.04 1.04 1.49
C ARG A 148 6.86 1.99 1.63
N SER A 149 5.70 1.49 2.08
CA SER A 149 4.53 2.34 2.31
C SER A 149 4.74 3.37 3.43
N MET A 150 5.65 3.07 4.37
CA MET A 150 6.04 3.95 5.45
C MET A 150 7.30 4.79 5.15
N ASP A 151 7.90 4.63 3.96
CA ASP A 151 9.17 5.26 3.57
C ASP A 151 10.33 4.89 4.54
N ILE A 152 10.38 3.62 4.94
CA ILE A 152 11.37 3.07 5.87
C ILE A 152 12.35 2.20 5.09
N GLU A 153 13.64 2.49 5.22
CA GLU A 153 14.69 1.66 4.63
C GLU A 153 14.82 0.32 5.37
N GLU A 154 14.96 -0.77 4.60
CA GLU A 154 15.17 -2.13 5.14
C GLU A 154 16.44 -2.24 6.00
N THR A 155 17.41 -1.35 5.78
CA THR A 155 18.66 -1.25 6.55
C THR A 155 18.44 -0.93 8.04
N LEU A 156 17.32 -0.31 8.39
CA LEU A 156 16.95 0.01 9.77
C LEU A 156 16.54 -1.23 10.58
N LEU A 157 16.34 -2.37 9.93
CA LEU A 157 15.85 -3.59 10.56
C LEU A 157 16.96 -4.53 11.03
N GLY A 158 18.23 -4.18 10.79
CA GLY A 158 19.36 -5.05 11.11
C GLY A 158 19.22 -6.43 10.44
N ASP A 159 19.23 -7.49 11.25
CA ASP A 159 19.23 -8.88 10.79
C ASP A 159 17.82 -9.50 10.66
N ILE A 160 16.74 -8.70 10.67
CA ILE A 160 15.39 -9.25 10.50
C ILE A 160 15.26 -9.88 9.11
N ASN A 161 15.00 -11.18 9.06
CA ASN A 161 14.66 -11.87 7.82
C ASN A 161 13.23 -11.55 7.39
N LEU A 162 13.08 -10.60 6.46
CA LEU A 162 11.78 -10.17 5.93
C LEU A 162 11.02 -11.27 5.17
N GLU A 163 11.71 -12.30 4.68
CA GLU A 163 11.11 -13.44 3.98
C GLU A 163 10.31 -14.37 4.92
N LYS A 164 10.49 -14.23 6.24
CA LYS A 164 9.79 -15.06 7.23
C LYS A 164 8.32 -14.65 7.43
N TYR A 165 7.94 -13.44 7.03
CA TYR A 165 6.63 -12.88 7.35
C TYR A 165 5.65 -13.01 6.19
N ASP A 166 4.79 -14.01 6.27
CA ASP A 166 3.62 -14.14 5.41
C ASP A 166 2.42 -13.28 5.91
N ASP A 167 2.44 -12.88 7.18
CA ASP A 167 1.42 -12.05 7.83
C ASP A 167 1.99 -10.70 8.28
N ILE A 168 1.34 -9.62 7.83
CA ILE A 168 1.73 -8.24 8.13
C ILE A 168 1.56 -7.88 9.61
N GLU A 169 0.58 -8.44 10.31
CA GLU A 169 0.34 -8.12 11.72
C GLU A 169 1.44 -8.71 12.60
N ILE A 170 1.91 -9.91 12.28
CA ILE A 170 3.07 -10.51 12.93
C ILE A 170 4.32 -9.65 12.68
N PHE A 171 4.53 -9.20 11.43
CA PHE A 171 5.64 -8.31 11.11
C PHE A 171 5.58 -6.99 11.88
N LYS A 172 4.41 -6.35 11.97
CA LYS A 172 4.23 -5.07 12.69
C LYS A 172 4.61 -5.17 14.16
N GLU A 173 4.25 -6.26 14.84
CA GLU A 173 4.61 -6.46 16.25
C GLU A 173 6.13 -6.62 16.41
N GLU A 174 6.79 -7.43 15.58
CA GLU A 174 8.25 -7.58 15.64
C GLU A 174 8.99 -6.30 15.24
N PHE A 175 8.50 -5.61 14.21
CA PHE A 175 9.00 -4.30 13.79
C PHE A 175 8.94 -3.26 14.92
N LYS A 176 7.83 -3.24 15.67
CA LYS A 176 7.66 -2.37 16.83
C LYS A 176 8.67 -2.67 17.93
N GLU A 177 8.98 -3.96 18.18
CA GLU A 177 10.02 -4.35 19.14
C GLU A 177 11.42 -3.90 18.70
N VAL A 178 11.70 -3.89 17.40
CA VAL A 178 12.96 -3.34 16.87
C VAL A 178 13.03 -1.84 17.09
N LEU A 179 11.98 -1.10 16.72
CA LEU A 179 11.93 0.35 16.96
C LEU A 179 12.07 0.72 18.44
N LYS A 180 11.52 -0.08 19.35
CA LYS A 180 11.65 0.15 20.81
C LYS A 180 13.09 0.04 21.32
N LYS A 181 13.96 -0.72 20.64
CA LYS A 181 15.36 -0.85 21.05
C LYS A 181 16.16 0.41 20.72
N ASP A 182 15.84 1.04 19.60
CA ASP A 182 16.59 2.20 19.09
C ASP A 182 15.99 3.54 19.54
N ILE A 183 14.72 3.55 19.96
CA ILE A 183 14.03 4.75 20.44
C ILE A 183 14.00 4.75 21.96
N GLU A 184 14.82 5.61 22.58
CA GLU A 184 14.72 5.87 24.01
C GLU A 184 13.40 6.58 24.32
N VAL A 185 12.55 5.94 25.13
CA VAL A 185 11.26 6.49 25.56
C VAL A 185 11.31 6.83 27.04
N SER A 186 10.92 8.05 27.38
CA SER A 186 10.75 8.49 28.78
C SER A 186 9.28 8.51 29.16
N ASN A 187 8.94 7.82 30.25
CA ASN A 187 7.64 7.92 30.91
C ASN A 187 7.63 8.97 32.04
N LYS A 188 8.70 9.75 32.17
CA LYS A 188 8.78 10.79 33.20
C LYS A 188 7.94 11.99 32.80
N ASP A 189 7.42 12.67 33.80
CA ASP A 189 6.87 14.01 33.64
C ASP A 189 7.83 14.90 32.85
N LEU A 190 7.34 15.50 31.76
CA LEU A 190 8.07 16.54 31.04
C LEU A 190 8.27 17.74 32.00
N ARG A 191 9.53 17.98 32.37
CA ARG A 191 10.00 19.08 33.21
C ARG A 191 11.28 19.67 32.62
N GLY A 192 11.48 20.97 32.78
CA GLY A 192 12.65 21.66 32.27
C GLY A 192 12.55 22.04 30.79
N LYS A 193 13.69 22.05 30.10
CA LYS A 193 13.83 22.52 28.71
C LYS A 193 13.65 21.35 27.76
N VAL A 194 12.75 21.49 26.80
CA VAL A 194 12.42 20.45 25.81
C VAL A 194 12.61 21.03 24.42
N VAL A 195 13.37 20.33 23.59
CA VAL A 195 13.69 20.77 22.22
C VAL A 195 13.21 19.70 21.24
N LEU A 196 12.52 20.12 20.19
CA LEU A 196 12.09 19.23 19.10
C LEU A 196 13.00 19.44 17.89
N ILE A 197 13.72 18.40 17.51
CA ILE A 197 14.61 18.36 16.35
C ILE A 197 14.11 17.33 15.32
N GLY A 198 14.52 17.48 14.06
CA GLY A 198 14.14 16.56 12.99
C GLY A 198 13.98 17.26 11.63
N PRO A 199 13.72 16.51 10.55
CA PRO A 199 13.63 17.05 9.19
C PRO A 199 12.41 17.95 8.98
N THR A 200 12.34 18.62 7.83
CA THR A 200 11.19 19.45 7.48
C THR A 200 9.92 18.60 7.32
N GLY A 201 8.75 19.15 7.63
CA GLY A 201 7.47 18.45 7.42
C GLY A 201 7.06 17.39 8.44
N VAL A 202 7.97 16.86 9.29
CA VAL A 202 7.65 15.81 10.29
C VAL A 202 6.72 16.25 11.44
N GLY A 203 6.25 17.49 11.43
CA GLY A 203 5.24 17.97 12.38
C GLY A 203 5.77 18.63 13.64
N LYS A 204 7.06 18.98 13.74
CA LYS A 204 7.66 19.62 14.95
C LYS A 204 6.85 20.78 15.53
N THR A 205 6.47 21.76 14.71
CA THR A 205 5.68 22.94 15.12
C THR A 205 4.28 22.55 15.62
N THR A 206 3.65 21.58 14.96
CA THR A 206 2.33 21.08 15.39
C THR A 206 2.44 20.31 16.70
N THR A 207 3.49 19.49 16.86
CA THR A 207 3.73 18.68 18.05
C THR A 207 4.06 19.54 19.26
N ILE A 208 4.90 20.58 19.12
CA ILE A 208 5.22 21.47 20.25
C ILE A 208 3.98 22.25 20.72
N ALA A 209 3.12 22.70 19.80
CA ALA A 209 1.87 23.37 20.15
C ALA A 209 0.91 22.42 20.90
N LYS A 210 0.77 21.17 20.43
CA LYS A 210 -0.03 20.14 21.11
C LYS A 210 0.50 19.81 22.51
N LEU A 211 1.81 19.62 22.64
CA LEU A 211 2.45 19.36 23.93
C LEU A 211 2.25 20.53 24.89
N ALA A 212 2.49 21.76 24.44
CA ALA A 212 2.31 22.96 25.25
C ALA A 212 0.84 23.11 25.70
N GLY A 213 -0.12 22.90 24.80
CA GLY A 213 -1.55 22.95 25.14
C GLY A 213 -1.95 21.89 26.15
N ARG A 214 -1.50 20.64 26.00
CA ARG A 214 -1.73 19.59 26.99
C ARG A 214 -1.13 19.97 28.35
N LEU A 215 0.13 20.38 28.38
CA LEU A 215 0.84 20.70 29.62
C LEU A 215 0.21 21.91 30.34
N ALA A 216 -0.13 22.97 29.61
CA ALA A 216 -0.68 24.19 30.19
C ALA A 216 -2.17 24.05 30.55
N LEU A 217 -2.99 23.48 29.65
CA LEU A 217 -4.45 23.50 29.80
C LEU A 217 -4.98 22.30 30.59
N ILE A 218 -4.39 21.11 30.41
CA ILE A 218 -4.85 19.87 31.03
C ILE A 218 -4.05 19.62 32.32
N GLU A 219 -2.72 19.59 32.22
CA GLU A 219 -1.84 19.28 33.36
C GLU A 219 -1.56 20.51 34.25
N LYS A 220 -2.05 21.69 33.87
CA LYS A 220 -1.92 22.96 34.61
C LYS A 220 -0.47 23.34 34.97
N LYS A 221 0.49 22.93 34.14
CA LYS A 221 1.92 23.27 34.31
C LYS A 221 2.21 24.67 33.78
N LYS A 222 3.24 25.31 34.33
CA LYS A 222 3.79 26.56 33.78
C LYS A 222 4.61 26.23 32.54
N VAL A 223 4.16 26.72 31.39
CA VAL A 223 4.78 26.45 30.08
C VAL A 223 5.15 27.77 29.45
N GLY A 224 6.29 27.81 28.77
CA GLY A 224 6.69 28.88 27.85
C GLY A 224 7.11 28.26 26.52
N LEU A 225 6.94 29.00 25.43
CA LEU A 225 7.32 28.58 24.09
C LEU A 225 8.41 29.48 23.53
N ILE A 226 9.43 28.85 22.95
CA ILE A 226 10.53 29.52 22.26
C ILE A 226 10.58 28.96 20.84
N THR A 227 10.69 29.84 19.84
CA THR A 227 10.97 29.42 18.46
C THR A 227 12.31 29.96 17.97
N ILE A 228 13.03 29.10 17.26
CA ILE A 228 14.20 29.44 16.46
C ILE A 228 13.94 29.26 14.95
N ASP A 229 12.70 28.89 14.56
CA ASP A 229 12.31 28.71 13.15
C ASP A 229 12.00 30.07 12.50
N THR A 230 13.05 30.86 12.28
CA THR A 230 13.00 32.20 11.69
C THR A 230 13.23 32.20 10.19
N TYR A 231 13.59 31.04 9.62
CA TYR A 231 13.84 30.87 8.19
C TYR A 231 12.56 30.58 7.39
N ARG A 232 11.61 29.83 7.97
CA ARG A 232 10.36 29.47 7.27
C ARG A 232 9.34 30.61 7.36
N ILE A 233 8.92 31.11 6.22
CA ILE A 233 7.90 32.15 6.10
C ILE A 233 6.62 31.70 6.84
N GLY A 234 6.15 32.50 7.79
CA GLY A 234 4.92 32.25 8.54
C GLY A 234 5.07 31.29 9.73
N ALA A 235 6.24 30.68 9.95
CA ALA A 235 6.42 29.71 11.04
C ALA A 235 6.37 30.37 12.42
N VAL A 236 6.94 31.58 12.53
CA VAL A 236 6.89 32.39 13.75
C VAL A 236 5.44 32.77 14.06
N GLU A 237 4.72 33.31 13.08
CA GLU A 237 3.33 33.75 13.22
C GLU A 237 2.40 32.58 13.59
N GLN A 238 2.62 31.41 12.97
CA GLN A 238 1.85 30.21 13.26
C GLN A 238 1.99 29.79 14.73
N LEU A 239 3.22 29.67 15.24
CA LEU A 239 3.42 29.23 16.63
C LEU A 239 3.04 30.32 17.64
N LYS A 240 3.25 31.60 17.30
CA LYS A 240 2.79 32.74 18.08
C LYS A 240 1.28 32.73 18.27
N THR A 241 0.52 32.51 17.18
CA THR A 241 -0.95 32.43 17.22
C THR A 241 -1.41 31.33 18.19
N TYR A 242 -0.79 30.15 18.14
CA TYR A 242 -1.10 29.07 19.08
C TYR A 242 -0.82 29.48 20.53
N ALA A 243 0.32 30.11 20.79
CA ALA A 243 0.69 30.56 22.12
C ALA A 243 -0.28 31.62 22.67
N GLU A 244 -0.69 32.58 21.85
CA GLU A 244 -1.68 33.61 22.21
C GLU A 244 -3.04 33.00 22.54
N ILE A 245 -3.54 32.08 21.70
CA ILE A 245 -4.80 31.36 21.95
C ILE A 245 -4.77 30.62 23.30
N MET A 246 -3.62 30.04 23.66
CA MET A 246 -3.45 29.28 24.90
C MET A 246 -3.01 30.14 26.08
N ASN A 247 -2.81 31.45 25.89
CA ASN A 247 -2.23 32.38 26.85
C ASN A 247 -0.89 31.87 27.45
N ILE A 248 -0.01 31.37 26.58
CA ILE A 248 1.33 30.86 26.92
C ILE A 248 2.37 31.91 26.54
N PRO A 249 3.32 32.26 27.44
CA PRO A 249 4.46 33.11 27.11
C PRO A 249 5.22 32.61 25.88
N PHE A 250 5.49 33.51 24.93
CA PHE A 250 6.14 33.17 23.67
C PHE A 250 7.30 34.12 23.37
N LYS A 251 8.45 33.56 22.97
CA LYS A 251 9.63 34.34 22.56
C LYS A 251 10.20 33.82 21.24
N VAL A 252 10.56 34.74 20.36
CA VAL A 252 11.33 34.46 19.15
C VAL A 252 12.79 34.70 19.48
N VAL A 253 13.66 33.77 19.08
CA VAL A 253 15.10 33.84 19.34
C VAL A 253 15.84 33.72 18.02
N ILE A 254 16.66 34.73 17.72
CA ILE A 254 17.49 34.81 16.51
C ILE A 254 18.96 34.60 16.86
N THR A 255 19.40 35.04 18.05
CA THR A 255 20.80 35.02 18.49
C THR A 255 21.01 34.13 19.73
N LEU A 256 22.25 33.68 19.94
CA LEU A 256 22.61 32.91 21.15
C LEU A 256 22.37 33.72 22.43
N LYS A 257 22.66 35.03 22.42
CA LYS A 257 22.40 35.91 23.55
C LYS A 257 20.91 36.00 23.89
N GLU A 258 20.05 36.12 22.89
CA GLU A 258 18.59 36.10 23.10
C GLU A 258 18.10 34.77 23.68
N MET A 259 18.75 33.66 23.31
CA MET A 259 18.47 32.34 23.91
C MET A 259 18.81 32.34 25.40
N GLU A 260 19.99 32.84 25.78
CA GLU A 260 20.42 32.95 27.18
C GLU A 260 19.43 33.79 28.01
N GLU A 261 18.93 34.89 27.45
CA GLU A 261 17.90 35.72 28.08
C GLU A 261 16.49 35.10 28.08
N ALA A 262 16.26 34.03 27.31
CA ALA A 262 14.94 33.39 27.18
C ALA A 262 14.76 32.18 28.11
N ILE A 263 15.84 31.59 28.62
CA ILE A 263 15.86 30.28 29.31
C ILE A 263 16.25 30.36 30.79
#